data_AF-A0AAJ5CA51-F1
#
_entry.id   AF-A0AAJ5CA51-F1
#
_cell.length_a   1.000
_cell.length_b   1.000
_cell.length_c   1.000
_cell.angle_alpha   90.00
_cell.angle_beta   90.00
_cell.angle_gamma   90.00
#
_symmetry.space_group_name_H-M   'P 1'
#
loop_
_entity.id
_entity.type
_entity.pdbx_description
1 polymer ?
#
loop_
_entity_poly.entity_id
_entity_poly.type
_entity_poly.pdbx_seq_one_letter_code
_entity_poly.pdbx_strand_id
1 'polypeptide(L)'
;MTNETTVDHPDVSASSLPPAAQAEIASTTWEELPHFCTGRHNAPAAPEILIGVLAPDPARRVRAVGDLYQLLLNQERVFPATAPAALVVAALLTDPRTLVEDQWERRAGRRPLRAELLNWLASFADVARRDDEDGVGASQLAAARAARPAVQTLVAEFCEDDDARVREAAIAATALLLADPALASFIPLHAPAVRSVLTTSADSYYRWIARVQLEAWGEDITGLVIAEEEHRASLEQAHALADDPFEEGQEQAVRWLAEQPEDTAALEPPGRWHPGWTAPEPAAPHEPTPEPPVAVQGSEPGYRGPWRIARGEERAEWTFTPYIGVGPLHFGMTLEEITAALSERPTVSSYTHEGGDRRLNFADFTAWGIRALFRGGRLGCVAVDALTGPQVRLDAVPLTGCAPSHVEDWLVHRTTVPGSLMYSPAADPVFADIGLAIRPQRAGDIVLTRPLFLLRNWLDLWHSLPSDEWNYF
;
A
#
# COMPACT_ATOMS: atom_id res chain seq x y z
N MET A 1 -26.56 -38.77 -12.10
CA MET A 1 -25.74 -38.39 -13.26
C MET A 1 -26.36 -37.15 -13.86
N THR A 2 -25.98 -36.00 -13.34
CA THR A 2 -26.34 -34.67 -13.83
C THR A 2 -25.09 -33.86 -13.60
N ASN A 3 -24.37 -33.59 -14.69
CA ASN A 3 -23.15 -32.79 -14.69
C ASN A 3 -23.51 -31.37 -14.26
N GLU A 4 -22.99 -30.93 -13.12
CA GLU A 4 -22.84 -29.51 -12.82
C GLU A 4 -21.82 -28.95 -13.81
N THR A 5 -22.31 -28.13 -14.73
CA THR A 5 -21.53 -27.21 -15.53
C THR A 5 -20.80 -26.26 -14.60
N THR A 6 -19.50 -26.48 -14.45
CA THR A 6 -18.53 -25.48 -13.99
C THR A 6 -18.70 -24.25 -14.86
N VAL A 7 -19.16 -23.14 -14.26
CA VAL A 7 -19.14 -21.83 -14.91
C VAL A 7 -17.68 -21.41 -14.95
N ASP A 8 -17.06 -21.60 -16.10
CA ASP A 8 -15.71 -21.13 -16.41
C ASP A 8 -15.77 -19.60 -16.47
N HIS A 9 -15.33 -18.92 -15.41
CA HIS A 9 -15.13 -17.48 -15.46
C HIS A 9 -14.00 -17.21 -16.45
N PRO A 10 -14.16 -16.30 -17.43
CA PRO A 10 -13.13 -16.07 -18.43
C PRO A 10 -11.90 -15.51 -17.75
N ASP A 11 -10.90 -16.37 -17.56
CA ASP A 11 -9.61 -15.97 -17.01
C ASP A 11 -8.94 -15.06 -18.04
N VAL A 12 -8.66 -13.82 -17.62
CA VAL A 12 -8.02 -12.82 -18.46
C VAL A 12 -6.63 -13.35 -18.77
N SER A 13 -6.44 -13.79 -20.01
CA SER A 13 -5.15 -14.26 -20.53
C SER A 13 -4.38 -13.08 -21.14
N ALA A 14 -3.07 -13.21 -21.30
CA ALA A 14 -2.23 -12.19 -21.95
C ALA A 14 -2.79 -11.76 -23.33
N SER A 15 -3.44 -12.67 -24.06
CA SER A 15 -4.11 -12.42 -25.35
C SER A 15 -5.29 -11.43 -25.30
N SER A 16 -5.71 -11.01 -24.11
CA SER A 16 -6.80 -10.06 -23.91
C SER A 16 -6.32 -8.61 -23.75
N LEU A 17 -5.01 -8.35 -23.66
CA LEU A 17 -4.45 -7.01 -23.49
C LEU A 17 -4.38 -6.23 -24.83
N PRO A 18 -4.17 -4.91 -24.85
CA PRO A 18 -3.85 -4.19 -26.08
C PRO A 18 -2.61 -4.75 -26.79
N PRO A 19 -2.54 -4.73 -28.13
CA PRO A 19 -1.42 -5.32 -28.87
C PRO A 19 -0.03 -4.83 -28.45
N ALA A 20 0.10 -3.54 -28.12
CA ALA A 20 1.36 -2.98 -27.63
C ALA A 20 1.79 -3.58 -26.28
N ALA A 21 0.84 -3.72 -25.34
CA ALA A 21 1.09 -4.36 -24.04
C ALA A 21 1.39 -5.87 -24.19
N GLN A 22 0.70 -6.55 -25.12
CA GLN A 22 0.98 -7.96 -25.43
C GLN A 22 2.40 -8.16 -25.95
N ALA A 23 2.82 -7.32 -26.90
CA ALA A 23 4.15 -7.37 -27.48
C ALA A 23 5.22 -7.17 -26.40
N GLU A 24 5.05 -6.17 -25.53
CA GLU A 24 5.98 -5.87 -24.45
C GLU A 24 6.07 -7.00 -23.41
N ILE A 25 4.94 -7.60 -23.04
CA ILE A 25 4.93 -8.77 -22.14
C ILE A 25 5.66 -9.95 -22.80
N ALA A 26 5.42 -10.21 -24.08
CA ALA A 26 6.00 -11.35 -24.80
C ALA A 26 7.49 -11.18 -25.12
N SER A 27 7.98 -9.94 -25.31
CA SER A 27 9.39 -9.66 -25.57
C SER A 27 10.25 -9.63 -24.30
N THR A 28 9.64 -9.59 -23.13
CA THR A 28 10.32 -9.44 -21.84
C THR A 28 10.52 -10.79 -21.15
N THR A 29 11.76 -11.10 -20.75
CA THR A 29 12.08 -12.31 -19.96
C THR A 29 11.78 -12.10 -18.48
N TRP A 30 10.50 -12.11 -18.10
CA TRP A 30 10.04 -11.79 -16.73
C TRP A 30 10.61 -12.70 -15.64
N GLU A 31 10.97 -13.94 -15.97
CA GLU A 31 11.56 -14.91 -15.02
C GLU A 31 12.91 -14.42 -14.46
N GLU A 32 13.65 -13.60 -15.22
CA GLU A 32 14.94 -13.03 -14.82
C GLU A 32 14.81 -11.67 -14.14
N LEU A 33 13.59 -11.14 -14.04
CA LEU A 33 13.32 -9.80 -13.54
C LEU A 33 12.57 -9.87 -12.21
N PRO A 34 13.28 -9.96 -11.07
CA PRO A 34 12.61 -9.96 -9.79
C PRO A 34 11.95 -8.60 -9.50
N HIS A 35 10.84 -8.65 -8.78
CA HIS A 35 10.20 -7.58 -8.04
C HIS A 35 10.38 -7.83 -6.53
N PHE A 36 9.82 -6.99 -5.67
CA PHE A 36 10.09 -7.01 -4.21
C PHE A 36 9.92 -8.37 -3.53
N CYS A 37 8.95 -9.16 -3.97
CA CYS A 37 8.59 -10.46 -3.37
C CYS A 37 8.84 -11.66 -4.31
N THR A 38 9.63 -11.50 -5.37
CA THR A 38 9.90 -12.63 -6.28
C THR A 38 10.55 -13.80 -5.55
N GLY A 39 10.04 -15.00 -5.82
CA GLY A 39 10.46 -16.23 -5.15
C GLY A 39 9.85 -16.44 -3.76
N ARG A 40 9.04 -15.50 -3.24
CA ARG A 40 8.28 -15.70 -2.00
C ARG A 40 6.97 -16.44 -2.27
N HIS A 41 6.50 -17.17 -1.26
CA HIS A 41 5.27 -17.95 -1.34
C HIS A 41 4.05 -17.05 -1.63
N ASN A 42 3.18 -17.49 -2.54
CA ASN A 42 1.97 -16.76 -2.99
C ASN A 42 2.22 -15.37 -3.60
N ALA A 43 3.46 -14.98 -3.90
CA ALA A 43 3.70 -13.73 -4.59
C ALA A 43 3.32 -13.86 -6.07
N PRO A 44 2.42 -13.04 -6.60
CA PRO A 44 2.07 -13.08 -8.01
C PRO A 44 3.28 -12.66 -8.86
N ALA A 45 3.46 -13.31 -10.00
CA ALA A 45 4.50 -12.91 -10.94
C ALA A 45 4.16 -11.56 -11.60
N ALA A 46 5.15 -10.80 -12.03
CA ALA A 46 4.93 -9.48 -12.64
C ALA A 46 3.92 -9.50 -13.82
N PRO A 47 3.95 -10.48 -14.75
CA PRO A 47 2.92 -10.59 -15.79
C PRO A 47 1.50 -10.82 -15.25
N GLU A 48 1.35 -11.59 -14.17
CA GLU A 48 0.04 -11.87 -13.56
C GLU A 48 -0.57 -10.60 -12.96
N ILE A 49 0.25 -9.78 -12.32
CA ILE A 49 -0.14 -8.45 -11.81
C ILE A 49 -0.61 -7.59 -12.99
N LEU A 50 0.20 -7.46 -14.04
CA LEU A 50 -0.08 -6.61 -15.20
C LEU A 50 -1.35 -7.04 -15.95
N ILE A 51 -1.58 -8.34 -16.09
CA ILE A 51 -2.80 -8.90 -16.67
C ILE A 51 -4.00 -8.63 -15.76
N GLY A 52 -3.82 -8.77 -14.44
CA GLY A 52 -4.85 -8.54 -13.43
C GLY A 52 -5.40 -7.11 -13.40
N VAL A 53 -4.62 -6.11 -13.84
CA VAL A 53 -5.06 -4.71 -13.94
C VAL A 53 -6.30 -4.53 -14.81
N LEU A 54 -6.48 -5.35 -15.84
CA LEU A 54 -7.67 -5.31 -16.72
C LEU A 54 -8.65 -6.45 -16.45
N ALA A 55 -8.60 -7.05 -15.26
CA ALA A 55 -9.54 -8.09 -14.84
C ALA A 55 -11.00 -7.58 -14.86
N PRO A 56 -11.97 -8.41 -15.32
CA PRO A 56 -13.39 -8.08 -15.26
C PRO A 56 -13.89 -8.07 -13.81
N ASP A 57 -13.29 -8.88 -12.93
CA ASP A 57 -13.56 -8.89 -11.50
C ASP A 57 -12.97 -7.64 -10.82
N PRO A 58 -13.79 -6.76 -10.23
CA PRO A 58 -13.31 -5.57 -9.52
C PRO A 58 -12.36 -5.89 -8.36
N ALA A 59 -12.56 -7.00 -7.66
CA ALA A 59 -11.71 -7.36 -6.51
C ALA A 59 -10.29 -7.72 -6.97
N ARG A 60 -10.16 -8.57 -8.00
CA ARG A 60 -8.87 -8.88 -8.64
C ARG A 60 -8.19 -7.64 -9.21
N ARG A 61 -8.95 -6.74 -9.85
CA ARG A 61 -8.40 -5.49 -10.41
C ARG A 61 -7.84 -4.56 -9.34
N VAL A 62 -8.59 -4.30 -8.26
CA VAL A 62 -8.11 -3.44 -7.16
C VAL A 62 -6.86 -4.03 -6.51
N ARG A 63 -6.82 -5.35 -6.31
CA ARG A 63 -5.61 -6.05 -5.82
C ARG A 63 -4.43 -5.87 -6.76
N ALA A 64 -4.61 -6.09 -8.06
CA ALA A 64 -3.54 -5.95 -9.04
C ALA A 64 -2.95 -4.52 -9.06
N VAL A 65 -3.79 -3.49 -8.94
CA VAL A 65 -3.32 -2.10 -8.82
C VAL A 65 -2.56 -1.87 -7.50
N GLY A 66 -3.02 -2.46 -6.40
CA GLY A 66 -2.27 -2.47 -5.14
C GLY A 66 -0.89 -3.11 -5.29
N ASP A 67 -0.82 -4.29 -5.93
CA ASP A 67 0.39 -5.03 -6.22
C ASP A 67 1.37 -4.27 -7.11
N LEU A 68 0.89 -3.47 -8.08
CA LEU A 68 1.75 -2.57 -8.86
C LEU A 68 2.57 -1.65 -7.95
N TYR A 69 1.96 -1.03 -6.95
CA TYR A 69 2.68 -0.16 -6.03
C TYR A 69 3.50 -0.93 -4.99
N GLN A 70 2.99 -2.05 -4.50
CA GLN A 70 3.61 -2.77 -3.38
C GLN A 70 4.75 -3.68 -3.83
N LEU A 71 4.69 -4.20 -5.05
CA LEU A 71 5.64 -5.19 -5.54
C LEU A 71 6.58 -4.60 -6.59
N LEU A 72 6.08 -3.74 -7.47
CA LEU A 72 6.86 -3.16 -8.58
C LEU A 72 7.39 -1.75 -8.30
N LEU A 73 6.90 -1.05 -7.27
CA LEU A 73 7.38 0.27 -6.82
C LEU A 73 7.40 0.40 -5.29
N ASN A 74 7.82 -0.67 -4.60
CA ASN A 74 7.82 -0.68 -3.13
C ASN A 74 8.71 0.44 -2.57
N GLN A 75 8.18 1.25 -1.66
CA GLN A 75 8.90 2.34 -0.99
C GLN A 75 9.71 3.23 -1.93
N GLU A 76 9.16 3.55 -3.10
CA GLU A 76 9.84 4.44 -4.05
C GLU A 76 11.19 3.87 -4.51
N ARG A 77 11.32 2.54 -4.51
CA ARG A 77 12.47 1.82 -5.05
C ARG A 77 12.07 1.12 -6.35
N VAL A 78 13.02 1.09 -7.29
CA VAL A 78 12.89 0.35 -8.55
C VAL A 78 13.51 -1.04 -8.44
N PHE A 79 12.85 -2.00 -9.07
CA PHE A 79 13.27 -3.39 -9.21
C PHE A 79 13.55 -3.69 -10.69
N PRO A 80 14.26 -4.80 -11.00
CA PRO A 80 14.46 -5.23 -12.39
C PRO A 80 13.17 -5.29 -13.23
N ALA A 81 12.04 -5.70 -12.64
CA ALA A 81 10.74 -5.75 -13.33
C ALA A 81 10.06 -4.38 -13.52
N THR A 82 10.49 -3.32 -12.82
CA THR A 82 9.78 -2.04 -12.76
C THR A 82 9.75 -1.32 -14.11
N ALA A 83 10.89 -1.23 -14.80
CA ALA A 83 10.95 -0.49 -16.07
C ALA A 83 10.12 -1.16 -17.18
N PRO A 84 10.20 -2.49 -17.41
CA PRO A 84 9.28 -3.17 -18.34
C PRO A 84 7.82 -3.07 -17.92
N ALA A 85 7.53 -3.16 -16.61
CA ALA A 85 6.16 -2.97 -16.12
C ALA A 85 5.63 -1.56 -16.46
N ALA A 86 6.47 -0.52 -16.40
CA ALA A 86 6.06 0.82 -16.78
C ALA A 86 5.72 0.97 -18.26
N LEU A 87 6.46 0.30 -19.15
CA LEU A 87 6.14 0.25 -20.57
C LEU A 87 4.78 -0.45 -20.82
N VAL A 88 4.54 -1.57 -20.14
CA VAL A 88 3.25 -2.29 -20.23
C VAL A 88 2.12 -1.40 -19.71
N VAL A 89 2.24 -0.84 -18.51
CA VAL A 89 1.20 0.02 -17.89
C VAL A 89 0.89 1.23 -18.78
N ALA A 90 1.89 1.88 -19.35
CA ALA A 90 1.68 2.98 -20.30
C ALA A 90 0.92 2.52 -21.55
N ALA A 91 1.21 1.33 -22.08
CA ALA A 91 0.48 0.76 -23.20
C ALA A 91 -0.97 0.38 -22.86
N LEU A 92 -1.28 0.06 -21.60
CA LEU A 92 -2.65 -0.23 -21.14
C LEU A 92 -3.56 1.01 -21.15
N LEU A 93 -3.02 2.23 -21.09
CA LEU A 93 -3.81 3.47 -20.98
C LEU A 93 -4.82 3.66 -22.12
N THR A 94 -4.49 3.14 -23.31
CA THR A 94 -5.32 3.20 -24.53
C THR A 94 -6.51 2.24 -24.50
N ASP A 95 -6.56 1.30 -23.55
CA ASP A 95 -7.65 0.32 -23.46
C ASP A 95 -8.92 0.97 -22.88
N PRO A 96 -10.10 0.82 -23.52
CA PRO A 96 -11.35 1.35 -22.98
C PRO A 96 -11.72 0.83 -21.59
N ARG A 97 -11.23 -0.35 -21.18
CA ARG A 97 -11.48 -0.90 -19.84
C ARG A 97 -10.85 -0.06 -18.73
N THR A 98 -9.89 0.82 -19.04
CA THR A 98 -9.33 1.74 -18.05
C THR A 98 -10.27 2.89 -17.68
N LEU A 99 -11.41 3.03 -18.34
CA LEU A 99 -12.44 4.02 -18.00
C LEU A 99 -13.28 3.65 -16.77
N VAL A 100 -13.16 2.40 -16.28
CA VAL A 100 -13.93 1.94 -15.13
C VAL A 100 -13.56 2.71 -13.86
N GLU A 101 -14.55 3.12 -13.08
CA GLU A 101 -14.34 3.81 -11.81
C GLU A 101 -14.38 2.86 -10.62
N ASP A 102 -13.37 2.95 -9.77
CA ASP A 102 -13.25 2.17 -8.54
C ASP A 102 -12.65 3.01 -7.40
N GLN A 103 -12.64 2.45 -6.20
CA GLN A 103 -11.92 3.00 -5.05
C GLN A 103 -10.53 2.36 -4.98
N TRP A 104 -9.47 3.17 -4.97
CA TRP A 104 -8.08 2.70 -4.96
C TRP A 104 -7.41 3.02 -3.63
N GLU A 105 -6.62 2.10 -3.10
CA GLU A 105 -6.10 2.14 -1.72
C GLU A 105 -5.18 3.33 -1.39
N ARG A 106 -4.69 4.06 -2.40
CA ARG A 106 -3.75 5.19 -2.24
C ARG A 106 -4.39 6.57 -2.30
N ARG A 107 -5.68 6.68 -2.63
CA ARG A 107 -6.32 7.98 -2.87
C ARG A 107 -7.77 8.00 -2.37
N ALA A 108 -8.26 9.16 -1.93
CA ALA A 108 -9.68 9.32 -1.62
C ALA A 108 -10.57 9.24 -2.88
N GLY A 109 -11.81 8.83 -2.64
CA GLY A 109 -12.88 8.85 -3.62
C GLY A 109 -12.77 7.79 -4.71
N ARG A 110 -13.76 7.80 -5.60
CA ARG A 110 -13.78 6.95 -6.80
C ARG A 110 -13.13 7.69 -7.96
N ARG A 111 -12.32 6.99 -8.74
CA ARG A 111 -11.68 7.54 -9.94
C ARG A 111 -11.50 6.49 -11.03
N PRO A 112 -11.37 6.90 -12.30
CA PRO A 112 -11.09 6.00 -13.39
C PRO A 112 -9.78 5.24 -13.15
N LEU A 113 -9.74 3.95 -13.50
CA LEU A 113 -8.51 3.14 -13.48
C LEU A 113 -7.39 3.85 -14.25
N ARG A 114 -7.70 4.51 -15.38
CA ARG A 114 -6.72 5.26 -16.17
C ARG A 114 -5.99 6.32 -15.35
N ALA A 115 -6.71 7.09 -14.54
CA ALA A 115 -6.12 8.11 -13.67
C ALA A 115 -5.20 7.46 -12.62
N GLU A 116 -5.56 6.29 -12.11
CA GLU A 116 -4.72 5.56 -11.14
C GLU A 116 -3.46 4.94 -11.78
N LEU A 117 -3.56 4.45 -13.01
CA LEU A 117 -2.37 3.99 -13.74
C LEU A 117 -1.42 5.15 -14.07
N LEU A 118 -1.96 6.32 -14.40
CA LEU A 118 -1.16 7.54 -14.56
C LEU A 118 -0.50 7.98 -13.24
N ASN A 119 -1.19 7.83 -12.11
CA ASN A 119 -0.58 8.05 -10.79
C ASN A 119 0.58 7.10 -10.53
N TRP A 120 0.43 5.82 -10.88
CA TRP A 120 1.50 4.84 -10.72
C TRP A 120 2.71 5.21 -11.61
N LEU A 121 2.46 5.66 -12.84
CA LEU A 121 3.52 6.17 -13.74
C LEU A 121 4.16 7.46 -13.23
N ALA A 122 3.41 8.33 -12.57
CA ALA A 122 3.95 9.50 -11.88
C ALA A 122 4.90 9.07 -10.75
N SER A 123 4.49 8.13 -9.90
CA SER A 123 5.37 7.57 -8.86
C SER A 123 6.63 6.93 -9.46
N PHE A 124 6.50 6.17 -10.55
CA PHE A 124 7.65 5.62 -11.29
C PHE A 124 8.61 6.72 -11.75
N ALA A 125 8.09 7.78 -12.37
CA ALA A 125 8.89 8.89 -12.86
C ALA A 125 9.57 9.67 -11.73
N ASP A 126 8.88 9.82 -10.59
CA ASP A 126 9.42 10.46 -9.39
C ASP A 126 10.61 9.69 -8.81
N VAL A 127 10.54 8.35 -8.79
CA VAL A 127 11.67 7.51 -8.40
C VAL A 127 12.81 7.64 -9.41
N ALA A 128 12.49 7.54 -10.70
CA ALA A 128 13.49 7.54 -11.77
C ALA A 128 14.28 8.85 -11.89
N ARG A 129 13.68 9.99 -11.51
CA ARG A 129 14.34 11.30 -11.55
C ARG A 129 15.29 11.57 -10.38
N ARG A 130 15.14 10.87 -9.25
CA ARG A 130 15.99 11.09 -8.07
C ARG A 130 17.40 10.55 -8.32
N ASP A 131 18.38 11.12 -7.64
CA ASP A 131 19.76 10.65 -7.68
C ASP A 131 19.96 9.43 -6.78
N ASP A 132 20.90 8.57 -7.17
CA ASP A 132 21.27 7.39 -6.39
C ASP A 132 22.27 7.81 -5.31
N GLU A 133 21.77 8.13 -4.12
CA GLU A 133 22.63 8.57 -3.00
C GLU A 133 23.44 7.40 -2.40
N ASP A 134 22.97 6.16 -2.54
CA ASP A 134 23.53 4.97 -1.87
C ASP A 134 24.23 3.97 -2.82
N GLY A 135 24.12 4.15 -4.14
CA GLY A 135 24.69 3.25 -5.17
C GLY A 135 23.97 1.90 -5.32
N VAL A 136 22.99 1.61 -4.46
CA VAL A 136 22.23 0.37 -4.43
C VAL A 136 21.03 0.49 -5.38
N GLY A 137 21.14 -0.12 -6.56
CA GLY A 137 20.07 -0.09 -7.56
C GLY A 137 20.38 0.75 -8.79
N ALA A 138 21.60 1.24 -8.95
CA ALA A 138 22.03 2.06 -10.08
C ALA A 138 21.63 1.48 -11.46
N SER A 139 21.73 0.15 -11.63
CA SER A 139 21.35 -0.51 -12.89
C SER A 139 19.84 -0.49 -13.14
N GLN A 140 19.03 -0.66 -12.09
CA GLN A 140 17.57 -0.62 -12.13
C GLN A 140 17.11 0.82 -12.39
N LEU A 141 17.77 1.80 -11.76
CA LEU A 141 17.50 3.22 -11.97
C LEU A 141 17.89 3.66 -13.38
N ALA A 142 19.01 3.16 -13.92
CA ALA A 142 19.38 3.40 -15.31
C ALA A 142 18.35 2.83 -16.29
N ALA A 143 17.84 1.61 -16.04
CA ALA A 143 16.76 1.02 -16.84
C ALA A 143 15.47 1.84 -16.74
N ALA A 144 15.10 2.29 -15.53
CA ALA A 144 13.93 3.14 -15.32
C ALA A 144 14.05 4.48 -16.07
N ARG A 145 15.21 5.13 -16.00
CA ARG A 145 15.49 6.37 -16.74
C ARG A 145 15.40 6.16 -18.26
N ALA A 146 15.94 5.05 -18.76
CA ALA A 146 15.90 4.71 -20.19
C ALA A 146 14.46 4.49 -20.72
N ALA A 147 13.53 4.06 -19.86
CA ALA A 147 12.13 3.87 -20.24
C ALA A 147 11.32 5.19 -20.32
N ARG A 148 11.77 6.27 -19.67
CA ARG A 148 11.00 7.53 -19.56
C ARG A 148 10.54 8.12 -20.90
N PRO A 149 11.35 8.20 -21.96
CA PRO A 149 10.90 8.77 -23.24
C PRO A 149 9.75 7.98 -23.89
N ALA A 150 9.81 6.65 -23.81
CA ALA A 150 8.75 5.79 -24.34
C ALA A 150 7.46 5.93 -23.53
N VAL A 151 7.59 5.97 -22.19
CA VAL A 151 6.45 6.22 -21.29
C VAL A 151 5.83 7.59 -21.56
N GLN A 152 6.64 8.64 -21.68
CA GLN A 152 6.14 10.00 -21.96
C GLN A 152 5.30 10.02 -23.24
N THR A 153 5.76 9.36 -24.30
CA THR A 153 5.07 9.38 -25.60
C THR A 153 3.63 8.91 -25.47
N LEU A 154 3.41 7.86 -24.66
CA LEU A 154 2.09 7.29 -24.42
C LEU A 154 1.25 8.12 -23.42
N VAL A 155 1.90 8.72 -22.41
CA VAL A 155 1.22 9.54 -21.40
C VAL A 155 0.75 10.88 -21.97
N ALA A 156 1.52 11.48 -22.90
CA ALA A 156 1.25 12.80 -23.44
C ALA A 156 -0.11 12.92 -24.13
N GLU A 157 -0.63 11.84 -24.70
CA GLU A 157 -1.95 11.79 -25.33
C GLU A 157 -3.09 12.12 -24.35
N PHE A 158 -2.87 11.89 -23.06
CA PHE A 158 -3.88 12.08 -22.01
C PHE A 158 -3.79 13.45 -21.33
N CYS A 159 -2.80 14.30 -21.67
CA CYS A 159 -2.69 15.65 -21.12
C CYS A 159 -3.83 16.59 -21.54
N GLU A 160 -4.63 16.20 -22.55
CA GLU A 160 -5.79 16.92 -23.06
C GLU A 160 -7.08 16.08 -22.96
N ASP A 161 -7.10 15.04 -22.11
CA ASP A 161 -8.29 14.18 -21.91
C ASP A 161 -9.49 15.00 -21.39
N ASP A 162 -10.70 14.61 -21.81
CA ASP A 162 -11.95 15.27 -21.40
C ASP A 162 -12.19 15.12 -19.88
N ASP A 163 -11.83 13.97 -19.29
CA ASP A 163 -11.94 13.75 -17.84
C ASP A 163 -10.81 14.48 -17.12
N ALA A 164 -11.17 15.48 -16.31
CA ALA A 164 -10.23 16.28 -15.53
C ALA A 164 -9.30 15.43 -14.65
N ARG A 165 -9.78 14.32 -14.09
CA ARG A 165 -8.97 13.46 -13.21
C ARG A 165 -7.90 12.71 -13.98
N VAL A 166 -8.20 12.32 -15.23
CA VAL A 166 -7.23 11.69 -16.13
C VAL A 166 -6.24 12.74 -16.62
N ARG A 167 -6.75 13.90 -17.05
CA ARG A 167 -5.95 15.02 -17.54
C ARG A 167 -4.93 15.50 -16.52
N GLU A 168 -5.35 15.76 -15.28
CA GLU A 168 -4.46 16.21 -14.20
C GLU A 168 -3.42 15.15 -13.83
N ALA A 169 -3.82 13.87 -13.76
CA ALA A 169 -2.88 12.77 -13.52
C ALA A 169 -1.82 12.65 -14.64
N ALA A 170 -2.23 12.83 -15.90
CA ALA A 170 -1.33 12.81 -17.04
C ALA A 170 -0.37 14.01 -17.06
N ILE A 171 -0.85 15.21 -16.70
CA ILE A 171 -0.01 16.41 -16.55
C ILE A 171 1.03 16.20 -15.44
N ALA A 172 0.61 15.66 -14.28
CA ALA A 172 1.51 15.38 -13.17
C ALA A 172 2.58 14.34 -13.53
N ALA A 173 2.18 13.23 -14.16
CA ALA A 173 3.12 12.22 -14.66
C ALA A 173 4.09 12.81 -15.70
N THR A 174 3.58 13.61 -16.64
CA THR A 174 4.40 14.28 -17.65
C THR A 174 5.41 15.21 -17.01
N ALA A 175 5.01 16.04 -16.04
CA ALA A 175 5.92 16.96 -15.35
C ALA A 175 7.13 16.23 -14.74
N LEU A 176 6.91 15.08 -14.11
CA LEU A 176 7.98 14.26 -13.55
C LEU A 176 8.83 13.55 -14.62
N LEU A 177 8.22 13.10 -15.72
CA LEU A 177 8.94 12.49 -16.84
C LEU A 177 9.87 13.49 -17.53
N LEU A 178 9.46 14.75 -17.65
CA LEU A 178 10.24 15.85 -18.25
C LEU A 178 11.48 16.25 -17.43
N ALA A 179 11.68 15.70 -16.23
CA ALA A 179 12.96 15.75 -15.53
C ALA A 179 14.07 14.98 -16.27
N ASP A 180 13.75 14.21 -17.32
CA ASP A 180 14.73 13.67 -18.24
C ASP A 180 15.35 14.76 -19.13
N PRO A 181 16.69 14.93 -19.15
CA PRO A 181 17.34 15.86 -20.06
C PRO A 181 17.00 15.64 -21.54
N ALA A 182 16.71 14.40 -21.95
CA ALA A 182 16.31 14.08 -23.33
C ALA A 182 14.93 14.64 -23.69
N LEU A 183 14.09 14.94 -22.69
CA LEU A 183 12.74 15.45 -22.84
C LEU A 183 12.63 16.96 -22.55
N ALA A 184 13.73 17.62 -22.17
CA ALA A 184 13.73 19.02 -21.78
C ALA A 184 13.19 19.98 -22.87
N SER A 185 13.28 19.60 -24.14
CA SER A 185 12.71 20.37 -25.26
C SER A 185 11.17 20.48 -25.22
N PHE A 186 10.50 19.59 -24.49
CA PHE A 186 9.04 19.59 -24.33
C PHE A 186 8.56 20.43 -23.13
N ILE A 187 9.46 20.93 -22.28
CA ILE A 187 9.10 21.75 -21.10
C ILE A 187 8.24 22.97 -21.48
N PRO A 188 8.59 23.80 -22.49
CA PRO A 188 7.79 24.97 -22.83
C PRO A 188 6.36 24.64 -23.27
N LEU A 189 6.14 23.44 -23.83
CA LEU A 189 4.82 22.98 -24.25
C LEU A 189 3.91 22.68 -23.05
N HIS A 190 4.46 22.04 -22.01
CA HIS A 190 3.68 21.56 -20.86
C HIS A 190 3.67 22.52 -19.66
N ALA A 191 4.62 23.46 -19.55
CA ALA A 191 4.71 24.39 -18.43
C ALA A 191 3.41 25.18 -18.13
N PRO A 192 2.64 25.66 -19.14
CA PRO A 192 1.35 26.32 -18.87
C PRO A 192 0.33 25.40 -18.19
N ALA A 193 0.24 24.14 -18.62
CA ALA A 193 -0.68 23.16 -18.04
C ALA A 193 -0.30 22.81 -16.60
N VAL A 194 1.00 22.62 -16.33
CA VAL A 194 1.51 22.37 -14.98
C VAL A 194 1.25 23.57 -14.06
N ARG A 195 1.43 24.80 -14.55
CA ARG A 195 1.08 26.02 -13.81
C ARG A 195 -0.42 26.09 -13.50
N SER A 196 -1.29 25.65 -14.41
CA SER A 196 -2.73 25.55 -14.17
C SER A 196 -3.07 24.53 -13.09
N VAL A 197 -2.38 23.39 -13.06
CA VAL A 197 -2.58 22.36 -12.01
C VAL A 197 -2.24 22.92 -10.63
N LEU A 198 -1.11 23.63 -10.49
CA LEU A 198 -0.71 24.26 -9.22
C LEU A 198 -1.79 25.21 -8.68
N THR A 199 -2.52 25.91 -9.56
CA THR A 199 -3.51 26.91 -9.14
C THR A 199 -4.92 26.37 -8.96
N THR A 200 -5.30 25.32 -9.69
CA THR A 200 -6.71 24.90 -9.80
C THR A 200 -7.00 23.49 -9.33
N SER A 201 -6.00 22.60 -9.26
CA SER A 201 -6.25 21.21 -8.90
C SER A 201 -6.66 21.10 -7.44
N ALA A 202 -7.69 20.30 -7.17
CA ALA A 202 -8.09 19.95 -5.81
C ALA A 202 -7.10 18.96 -5.14
N ASP A 203 -6.30 18.25 -5.94
CA ASP A 203 -5.35 17.23 -5.49
C ASP A 203 -4.04 17.87 -4.99
N SER A 204 -3.78 17.79 -3.68
CA SER A 204 -2.58 18.39 -3.09
C SER A 204 -1.28 17.77 -3.58
N TYR A 205 -1.30 16.49 -3.94
CA TYR A 205 -0.13 15.80 -4.48
C TYR A 205 0.21 16.31 -5.90
N TYR A 206 -0.79 16.55 -6.75
CA TYR A 206 -0.55 17.18 -8.06
C TYR A 206 -0.04 18.61 -7.94
N ARG A 207 -0.55 19.40 -6.98
CA ARG A 207 -0.01 20.74 -6.70
C ARG A 207 1.44 20.69 -6.24
N TRP A 208 1.78 19.76 -5.34
CA TRP A 208 3.16 19.55 -4.91
C TRP A 208 4.08 19.19 -6.08
N ILE A 209 3.68 18.24 -6.94
CA ILE A 209 4.45 17.89 -8.16
C ILE A 209 4.65 19.12 -9.03
N ALA A 210 3.58 19.87 -9.29
CA ALA A 210 3.61 21.05 -10.14
C ALA A 210 4.57 22.12 -9.60
N ARG A 211 4.52 22.39 -8.29
CA ARG A 211 5.45 23.31 -7.61
C ARG A 211 6.91 22.85 -7.79
N VAL A 212 7.22 21.62 -7.41
CA VAL A 212 8.59 21.09 -7.46
C VAL A 212 9.16 21.13 -8.87
N GLN A 213 8.36 20.79 -9.88
CA GLN A 213 8.84 20.77 -11.27
C GLN A 213 8.97 22.18 -11.87
N LEU A 214 8.05 23.10 -11.58
CA LEU A 214 8.18 24.49 -12.04
C LEU A 214 9.41 25.18 -11.42
N GLU A 215 9.68 24.93 -10.13
CA GLU A 215 10.91 25.40 -9.47
C GLU A 215 12.16 24.83 -10.16
N ALA A 216 12.16 23.52 -10.46
CA ALA A 216 13.27 22.86 -11.15
C ALA A 216 13.49 23.39 -12.57
N TRP A 217 12.44 23.85 -13.26
CA TRP A 217 12.53 24.46 -14.59
C TRP A 217 12.91 25.94 -14.55
N GLY A 218 13.00 26.55 -13.37
CA GLY A 218 13.32 27.96 -13.18
C GLY A 218 12.15 28.90 -13.52
N GLU A 219 10.92 28.42 -13.47
CA GLU A 219 9.72 29.23 -13.66
C GLU A 219 9.45 30.10 -12.42
N ASP A 220 9.07 31.37 -12.62
CA ASP A 220 8.63 32.21 -11.50
C ASP A 220 7.23 31.77 -11.05
N ILE A 221 7.18 31.23 -9.84
CA ILE A 221 5.95 30.80 -9.16
C ILE A 221 5.77 31.46 -7.79
N THR A 222 6.55 32.50 -7.48
CA THR A 222 6.60 33.11 -6.14
C THR A 222 5.20 33.50 -5.62
N GLY A 223 4.40 34.15 -6.47
CA GLY A 223 3.04 34.54 -6.13
C GLY A 223 2.07 33.36 -5.93
N LEU A 224 2.31 32.23 -6.62
CA LEU A 224 1.49 31.02 -6.50
C LEU A 224 1.81 30.28 -5.19
N VAL A 225 3.09 30.20 -4.85
CA VAL A 225 3.55 29.60 -3.59
C VAL A 225 3.00 30.37 -2.38
N ILE A 226 3.05 31.70 -2.42
CA ILE A 226 2.48 32.54 -1.35
C ILE A 226 0.98 32.26 -1.21
N ALA A 227 0.22 32.25 -2.31
CA ALA A 227 -1.21 31.99 -2.29
C ALA A 227 -1.55 30.58 -1.76
N GLU A 228 -0.75 29.57 -2.10
CA GLU A 228 -0.91 28.20 -1.60
C GLU A 228 -0.61 28.11 -0.10
N GLU A 229 0.46 28.76 0.37
CA GLU A 229 0.83 28.79 1.79
C GLU A 229 -0.21 29.54 2.64
N GLU A 230 -0.76 30.65 2.13
CA GLU A 230 -1.88 31.37 2.76
C GLU A 230 -3.15 30.51 2.81
N HIS A 231 -3.46 29.79 1.72
CA HIS A 231 -4.61 28.87 1.69
C HIS A 231 -4.45 27.71 2.68
N ARG A 232 -3.26 27.08 2.74
CA ARG A 232 -2.95 26.02 3.69
C ARG A 232 -3.00 26.51 5.14
N ALA A 233 -2.46 27.69 5.43
CA ALA A 233 -2.56 28.28 6.77
C ALA A 233 -4.01 28.55 7.18
N SER A 234 -4.85 28.98 6.23
CA SER A 234 -6.30 29.18 6.45
C SER A 234 -7.02 27.85 6.73
N LEU A 235 -6.66 26.78 6.01
CA LEU A 235 -7.17 25.42 6.26
C LEU A 235 -6.77 24.92 7.65
N GLU A 236 -5.50 25.02 8.02
CA GLU A 236 -4.99 24.61 9.33
C GLU A 236 -5.68 25.39 10.47
N GLN A 237 -5.86 26.70 10.31
CA GLN A 237 -6.57 27.53 11.27
C GLN A 237 -8.06 27.15 11.39
N ALA A 238 -8.74 26.90 10.27
CA ALA A 238 -10.13 26.49 10.27
C ALA A 238 -10.31 25.11 10.91
N HIS A 239 -9.42 24.15 10.65
CA HIS A 239 -9.43 22.85 11.32
C HIS A 239 -9.21 22.99 12.83
N ALA A 240 -8.24 23.79 13.27
CA ALA A 240 -8.00 24.04 14.68
C ALA A 240 -9.22 24.65 15.40
N LEU A 241 -9.94 25.56 14.73
CA LEU A 241 -11.19 26.14 15.24
C LEU A 241 -12.37 25.16 15.22
N ALA A 242 -12.42 24.25 14.25
CA ALA A 242 -13.48 23.25 14.15
C ALA A 242 -13.38 22.17 15.25
N ASP A 243 -12.15 21.85 15.65
CA ASP A 243 -11.82 20.82 16.65
C ASP A 243 -12.04 21.27 18.10
N ASP A 244 -12.12 22.58 18.38
CA ASP A 244 -12.47 23.10 19.71
C ASP A 244 -13.97 23.44 19.79
N PRO A 245 -14.79 22.61 20.46
CA PRO A 245 -16.24 22.83 20.53
C PRO A 245 -16.64 24.04 21.39
N PHE A 246 -15.69 24.72 22.04
CA PHE A 246 -15.92 25.88 22.91
C PHE A 246 -15.43 27.20 22.31
N GLU A 247 -14.75 27.19 21.15
CA GLU A 247 -14.20 28.38 20.51
C GLU A 247 -15.23 29.20 19.73
N GLU A 248 -15.10 30.53 19.82
CA GLU A 248 -16.00 31.47 19.14
C GLU A 248 -15.69 31.49 17.64
N GLY A 249 -16.57 30.93 16.81
CA GLY A 249 -16.37 30.81 15.35
C GLY A 249 -16.30 29.38 14.82
N GLN A 250 -16.39 28.37 15.68
CA GLN A 250 -16.39 26.95 15.30
C GLN A 250 -17.42 26.60 14.20
N GLU A 251 -18.68 27.05 14.33
CA GLU A 251 -19.71 26.80 13.29
C GLU A 251 -19.37 27.42 11.93
N GLN A 252 -18.69 28.58 11.91
CA GLN A 252 -18.28 29.26 10.69
C GLN A 252 -17.09 28.53 10.05
N ALA A 253 -16.16 28.04 10.87
CA ALA A 253 -15.04 27.22 10.42
C ALA A 253 -15.52 25.89 9.83
N VAL A 254 -16.47 25.19 10.49
CA VAL A 254 -17.08 23.95 9.96
C VAL A 254 -17.78 24.20 8.62
N ARG A 255 -18.54 25.30 8.50
CA ARG A 255 -19.21 25.65 7.23
C ARG A 255 -18.19 25.96 6.12
N TRP A 256 -17.17 26.74 6.43
CA TRP A 256 -16.14 27.10 5.47
C TRP A 256 -15.33 25.87 5.01
N LEU A 257 -15.00 24.95 5.92
CA LEU A 257 -14.35 23.67 5.61
C LEU A 257 -15.21 22.79 4.71
N ALA A 258 -16.53 22.75 4.95
CA ALA A 258 -17.47 22.01 4.09
C ALA A 258 -17.61 22.61 2.67
N GLU A 259 -17.25 23.89 2.50
CA GLU A 259 -17.22 24.56 1.20
C GLU A 259 -15.88 24.38 0.46
N GLN A 260 -14.84 23.87 1.14
CA GLN A 260 -13.56 23.59 0.49
C GLN A 260 -13.65 22.33 -0.36
N PRO A 261 -13.00 22.29 -1.54
CA PRO A 261 -12.92 21.08 -2.33
C PRO A 261 -12.20 19.99 -1.54
N GLU A 262 -12.76 18.78 -1.52
CA GLU A 262 -12.11 17.63 -0.88
C GLU A 262 -10.75 17.37 -1.53
N ASP A 263 -9.71 17.28 -0.70
CA ASP A 263 -8.38 16.92 -1.18
C ASP A 263 -8.39 15.46 -1.65
N THR A 264 -8.41 15.29 -2.97
CA THR A 264 -8.46 13.96 -3.59
C THR A 264 -7.14 13.17 -3.44
N ALA A 265 -6.08 13.80 -2.93
CA ALA A 265 -4.85 13.12 -2.54
C ALA A 265 -4.89 12.54 -1.13
N ALA A 266 -5.66 13.15 -0.23
CA ALA A 266 -5.79 12.70 1.14
C ALA A 266 -6.49 11.33 1.16
N LEU A 267 -6.03 10.41 1.99
CA LEU A 267 -6.68 9.10 2.16
C LEU A 267 -7.94 9.18 3.04
N GLU A 268 -8.03 10.24 3.86
CA GLU A 268 -9.09 10.70 4.76
C GLU A 268 -8.56 12.01 5.43
N PRO A 269 -9.37 12.79 6.19
CA PRO A 269 -8.92 14.05 6.81
C PRO A 269 -7.64 13.84 7.62
N PRO A 270 -6.74 14.85 7.72
CA PRO A 270 -5.39 14.67 8.21
C PRO A 270 -5.35 14.24 9.69
N GLY A 271 -5.36 12.93 9.89
CA GLY A 271 -4.85 12.29 11.10
C GLY A 271 -3.34 12.29 11.08
N ARG A 272 -2.74 13.44 11.44
CA ARG A 272 -1.36 13.63 11.91
C ARG A 272 -0.25 12.91 11.10
N TRP A 273 0.16 13.54 10.01
CA TRP A 273 1.55 13.40 9.56
C TRP A 273 2.41 14.41 10.35
N HIS A 274 3.41 13.93 11.09
CA HIS A 274 4.36 14.79 11.82
C HIS A 274 5.67 14.93 11.02
N PRO A 275 5.97 16.10 10.43
CA PRO A 275 7.26 16.38 9.84
C PRO A 275 8.24 16.75 10.95
N GLY A 276 8.87 15.77 11.60
CA GLY A 276 9.74 16.09 12.74
C GLY A 276 10.61 14.99 13.31
N TRP A 277 10.76 13.84 12.66
CA TRP A 277 11.69 12.81 13.14
C TRP A 277 12.95 12.81 12.29
N THR A 278 14.01 13.44 12.81
CA THR A 278 15.38 13.13 12.39
C THR A 278 15.68 11.68 12.74
N ALA A 279 15.97 10.88 11.72
CA ALA A 279 16.40 9.49 11.87
C ALA A 279 17.62 9.39 12.79
N PRO A 280 17.71 8.37 13.66
CA PRO A 280 18.97 8.04 14.30
C PRO A 280 19.99 7.62 13.24
N GLU A 281 21.25 8.01 13.42
CA GLU A 281 22.36 7.55 12.56
C GLU A 281 22.40 6.01 12.50
N PRO A 282 22.75 5.43 11.33
CA PRO A 282 22.90 3.98 11.20
C PRO A 282 23.94 3.49 12.20
N ALA A 283 23.56 2.56 13.07
CA ALA A 283 24.52 1.84 13.88
C ALA A 283 25.48 1.06 12.96
N ALA A 284 26.78 1.19 13.24
CA ALA A 284 27.85 0.53 12.50
C ALA A 284 27.64 -1.01 12.44
N PRO A 285 28.10 -1.67 11.37
CA PRO A 285 27.86 -3.09 11.19
C PRO A 285 28.74 -3.95 12.13
N HIS A 286 28.20 -5.12 12.46
CA HIS A 286 28.84 -6.30 13.08
C HIS A 286 28.51 -6.57 14.56
N GLU A 287 27.23 -6.82 14.84
CA GLU A 287 26.86 -7.86 15.82
C GLU A 287 26.61 -9.19 15.08
N PRO A 288 26.93 -10.36 15.68
CA PRO A 288 26.64 -11.65 15.07
C PRO A 288 25.14 -11.79 14.82
N THR A 289 24.76 -12.39 13.68
CA THR A 289 23.35 -12.64 13.33
C THR A 289 22.66 -13.34 14.50
N PRO A 290 21.61 -12.74 15.10
CA PRO A 290 20.92 -13.33 16.23
C PRO A 290 20.34 -14.70 15.86
N GLU A 291 20.31 -15.61 16.83
CA GLU A 291 19.70 -16.93 16.64
C GLU A 291 18.22 -16.77 16.25
N PRO A 292 17.72 -17.57 15.28
CA PRO A 292 16.32 -17.48 14.89
C PRO A 292 15.41 -17.86 16.07
N PRO A 293 14.30 -17.13 16.29
CA PRO A 293 13.34 -17.44 17.33
C PRO A 293 12.80 -18.88 17.18
N VAL A 294 12.42 -19.46 18.31
CA VAL A 294 11.83 -20.80 18.38
C VAL A 294 10.45 -20.68 19.03
N ALA A 295 9.47 -21.35 18.44
CA ALA A 295 8.12 -21.42 18.98
C ALA A 295 8.12 -22.14 20.34
N VAL A 296 7.38 -21.60 21.31
CA VAL A 296 7.24 -22.23 22.63
C VAL A 296 6.47 -23.54 22.50
N GLN A 297 6.89 -24.56 23.27
CA GLN A 297 6.22 -25.85 23.29
C GLN A 297 4.77 -25.71 23.78
N GLY A 298 3.85 -26.40 23.10
CA GLY A 298 2.44 -26.40 23.49
C GLY A 298 2.18 -27.15 24.80
N SER A 299 0.99 -26.96 25.36
CA SER A 299 0.60 -27.58 26.63
C SER A 299 0.47 -29.11 26.54
N GLU A 300 0.64 -29.79 27.66
CA GLU A 300 0.52 -31.25 27.80
C GLU A 300 -0.80 -31.82 27.22
N PRO A 301 -0.78 -33.06 26.66
CA PRO A 301 -1.97 -33.77 26.23
C PRO A 301 -3.10 -33.75 27.27
N GLY A 302 -4.26 -33.21 26.87
CA GLY A 302 -5.45 -33.18 27.71
C GLY A 302 -5.60 -31.94 28.61
N TYR A 303 -4.65 -31.01 28.63
CA TYR A 303 -4.84 -29.72 29.31
C TYR A 303 -5.93 -28.89 28.64
N ARG A 304 -6.96 -28.50 29.40
CA ARG A 304 -8.13 -27.72 28.94
C ARG A 304 -8.31 -26.40 29.70
N GLY A 305 -7.25 -25.93 30.36
CA GLY A 305 -7.28 -24.63 31.05
C GLY A 305 -7.36 -23.46 30.08
N PRO A 306 -7.72 -22.26 30.56
CA PRO A 306 -7.84 -21.05 29.73
C PRO A 306 -6.52 -20.63 29.08
N TRP A 307 -5.38 -21.08 29.63
CA TRP A 307 -4.03 -20.77 29.12
C TRP A 307 -3.45 -21.88 28.24
N ARG A 308 -4.30 -22.74 27.67
CA ARG A 308 -3.85 -23.84 26.81
C ARG A 308 -3.18 -23.29 25.56
N ILE A 309 -1.94 -23.71 25.33
CA ILE A 309 -1.18 -23.40 24.11
C ILE A 309 -1.25 -24.61 23.19
N ALA A 310 -1.69 -24.41 21.95
CA ALA A 310 -1.73 -25.41 20.91
C ALA A 310 -0.31 -25.91 20.59
N ARG A 311 -0.16 -27.23 20.45
CA ARG A 311 1.13 -27.84 20.07
C ARG A 311 1.41 -27.63 18.58
N GLY A 312 2.67 -27.80 18.19
CA GLY A 312 3.11 -27.59 16.81
C GLY A 312 2.30 -28.41 15.80
N GLU A 313 1.99 -29.67 16.13
CA GLU A 313 1.19 -30.55 15.27
C GLU A 313 -0.31 -30.20 15.20
N GLU A 314 -0.79 -29.37 16.14
CA GLU A 314 -2.17 -28.87 16.16
C GLU A 314 -2.31 -27.55 15.39
N ARG A 315 -1.19 -26.87 15.11
CA ARG A 315 -1.17 -25.59 14.41
C ARG A 315 -1.02 -25.82 12.91
N ALA A 316 -1.80 -25.10 12.13
CA ALA A 316 -1.52 -24.98 10.71
C ALA A 316 -0.21 -24.19 10.50
N GLU A 317 0.59 -24.62 9.53
CA GLU A 317 1.84 -23.95 9.15
C GLU A 317 1.55 -22.93 8.04
N TRP A 318 1.73 -21.65 8.36
CA TRP A 318 1.44 -20.54 7.46
C TRP A 318 2.72 -19.77 7.13
N THR A 319 2.80 -19.25 5.91
CA THR A 319 3.88 -18.34 5.50
C THR A 319 3.35 -16.92 5.47
N PHE A 320 4.11 -15.99 6.06
CA PHE A 320 3.89 -14.57 5.88
C PHE A 320 4.72 -14.07 4.71
N THR A 321 4.05 -13.47 3.74
CA THR A 321 4.69 -12.78 2.63
C THR A 321 4.37 -11.29 2.77
N PRO A 322 5.38 -10.44 3.12
CA PRO A 322 5.19 -9.01 3.36
C PRO A 322 4.31 -8.33 2.32
N TYR A 323 3.30 -7.61 2.82
CA TYR A 323 2.26 -6.89 2.08
C TYR A 323 1.40 -7.68 1.08
N ILE A 324 1.69 -8.96 0.85
CA ILE A 324 0.86 -9.82 -0.01
C ILE A 324 -0.20 -10.53 0.83
N GLY A 325 0.21 -11.17 1.93
CA GLY A 325 -0.71 -11.97 2.71
C GLY A 325 -0.06 -12.87 3.74
N VAL A 326 -0.90 -13.63 4.43
CA VAL A 326 -0.51 -14.58 5.46
C VAL A 326 -1.28 -15.88 5.31
N GLY A 327 -0.56 -16.97 5.08
CA GLY A 327 -1.13 -18.29 4.79
C GLY A 327 -2.04 -18.26 3.55
N PRO A 328 -3.30 -18.70 3.66
CA PRO A 328 -4.27 -18.65 2.55
C PRO A 328 -4.86 -17.25 2.33
N LEU A 329 -4.64 -16.31 3.24
CA LEU A 329 -5.23 -14.97 3.20
C LEU A 329 -4.34 -14.00 2.45
N HIS A 330 -4.94 -13.20 1.57
CA HIS A 330 -4.28 -12.10 0.88
C HIS A 330 -4.88 -10.79 1.34
N PHE A 331 -4.04 -9.77 1.55
CA PHE A 331 -4.56 -8.44 1.83
C PHE A 331 -5.40 -7.93 0.66
N GLY A 332 -6.39 -7.08 0.97
CA GLY A 332 -7.38 -6.64 -0.01
C GLY A 332 -8.55 -7.60 -0.24
N MET A 333 -8.52 -8.82 0.30
CA MET A 333 -9.64 -9.77 0.26
C MET A 333 -10.90 -9.22 0.95
N THR A 334 -12.06 -9.55 0.39
CA THR A 334 -13.36 -9.33 1.03
C THR A 334 -13.65 -10.42 2.07
N LEU A 335 -14.64 -10.22 2.94
CA LEU A 335 -15.05 -11.23 3.91
C LEU A 335 -15.50 -12.55 3.25
N GLU A 336 -16.13 -12.46 2.07
CA GLU A 336 -16.59 -13.61 1.29
C GLU A 336 -15.41 -14.43 0.76
N GLU A 337 -14.39 -13.75 0.23
CA GLU A 337 -13.15 -14.40 -0.24
C GLU A 337 -12.40 -15.08 0.92
N ILE A 338 -12.34 -14.45 2.10
CA ILE A 338 -11.72 -15.06 3.29
C ILE A 338 -12.52 -16.30 3.75
N THR A 339 -13.85 -16.20 3.76
CA THR A 339 -14.73 -17.32 4.13
C THR A 339 -14.53 -18.51 3.20
N ALA A 340 -14.36 -18.24 1.90
CA ALA A 340 -14.05 -19.26 0.90
C ALA A 340 -12.64 -19.86 1.11
N ALA A 341 -11.62 -19.01 1.31
CA ALA A 341 -10.23 -19.43 1.50
C ALA A 341 -10.02 -20.29 2.76
N LEU A 342 -10.72 -19.96 3.85
CA LEU A 342 -10.64 -20.67 5.12
C LEU A 342 -11.65 -21.82 5.26
N SER A 343 -12.63 -21.88 4.35
CA SER A 343 -13.80 -22.77 4.46
C SER A 343 -14.51 -22.66 5.83
N GLU A 344 -14.49 -21.47 6.44
CA GLU A 344 -15.09 -21.14 7.73
C GLU A 344 -15.84 -19.81 7.61
N ARG A 345 -17.04 -19.72 8.20
CA ARG A 345 -17.74 -18.44 8.38
C ARG A 345 -17.28 -17.77 9.67
N PRO A 346 -17.19 -16.43 9.72
CA PRO A 346 -16.77 -15.74 10.93
C PRO A 346 -17.72 -16.02 12.10
N THR A 347 -17.16 -16.28 13.28
CA THR A 347 -17.91 -16.51 14.53
C THR A 347 -18.41 -15.19 15.11
N VAL A 348 -17.62 -14.12 14.95
CA VAL A 348 -17.96 -12.76 15.38
C VAL A 348 -17.66 -11.82 14.23
N SER A 349 -18.53 -10.85 13.98
CA SER A 349 -18.30 -9.76 13.01
C SER A 349 -18.76 -8.43 13.62
N SER A 350 -17.87 -7.44 13.63
CA SER A 350 -18.15 -6.10 14.14
C SER A 350 -18.30 -5.10 13.00
N TYR A 351 -19.28 -4.20 13.13
CA TYR A 351 -19.56 -3.17 12.13
C TYR A 351 -19.68 -1.79 12.79
N THR A 352 -19.06 -0.77 12.19
CA THR A 352 -19.33 0.64 12.51
C THR A 352 -20.44 1.18 11.63
N HIS A 353 -21.12 2.20 12.16
CA HIS A 353 -22.13 2.96 11.43
C HIS A 353 -21.62 4.41 11.34
N GLU A 354 -21.10 4.79 10.18
CA GLU A 354 -20.70 6.17 9.89
C GLU A 354 -21.48 6.66 8.68
N GLY A 355 -22.14 7.81 8.79
CA GLY A 355 -22.86 8.43 7.67
C GLY A 355 -24.05 7.63 7.11
N GLY A 356 -24.51 6.57 7.79
CA GLY A 356 -25.59 5.69 7.32
C GLY A 356 -25.13 4.42 6.60
N ASP A 357 -23.82 4.29 6.32
CA ASP A 357 -23.24 3.08 5.73
C ASP A 357 -22.69 2.14 6.80
N ARG A 358 -22.98 0.84 6.63
CA ARG A 358 -22.51 -0.22 7.52
C ARG A 358 -21.16 -0.74 7.06
N ARG A 359 -20.08 -0.40 7.77
CA ARG A 359 -18.71 -0.80 7.43
C ARG A 359 -18.23 -1.93 8.34
N LEU A 360 -17.69 -2.99 7.75
CA LEU A 360 -17.11 -4.11 8.50
C LEU A 360 -15.76 -3.66 9.09
N ASN A 361 -15.57 -3.86 10.40
CA ASN A 361 -14.33 -3.52 11.11
C ASN A 361 -13.45 -4.74 11.33
N PHE A 362 -14.00 -5.81 11.88
CA PHE A 362 -13.27 -7.05 12.10
C PHE A 362 -14.19 -8.26 12.04
N ALA A 363 -13.59 -9.43 11.80
CA ALA A 363 -14.24 -10.72 11.85
C ALA A 363 -13.31 -11.77 12.49
N ASP A 364 -13.84 -12.55 13.44
CA ASP A 364 -13.10 -13.59 14.16
C ASP A 364 -13.36 -14.97 13.55
N PHE A 365 -12.29 -15.69 13.23
CA PHE A 365 -12.32 -17.06 12.71
C PHE A 365 -11.73 -17.97 13.78
N THR A 366 -12.60 -18.43 14.67
CA THR A 366 -12.18 -19.11 15.91
C THR A 366 -11.59 -20.48 15.66
N ALA A 367 -11.97 -21.19 14.58
CA ALA A 367 -11.35 -22.48 14.26
C ALA A 367 -9.89 -22.32 13.80
N TRP A 368 -9.57 -21.18 13.18
CA TRP A 368 -8.22 -20.83 12.78
C TRP A 368 -7.45 -20.02 13.83
N GLY A 369 -8.08 -19.53 14.90
CA GLY A 369 -7.41 -18.69 15.90
C GLY A 369 -6.89 -17.38 15.32
N ILE A 370 -7.66 -16.77 14.42
CA ILE A 370 -7.29 -15.49 13.79
C ILE A 370 -8.41 -14.46 13.90
N ARG A 371 -8.02 -13.20 13.82
CA ARG A 371 -8.91 -12.05 13.61
C ARG A 371 -8.50 -11.31 12.35
N ALA A 372 -9.45 -11.20 11.43
CA ALA A 372 -9.31 -10.39 10.22
C ALA A 372 -9.87 -9.00 10.48
N LEU A 373 -9.12 -7.95 10.16
CA LEU A 373 -9.55 -6.56 10.30
C LEU A 373 -9.62 -5.88 8.93
N PHE A 374 -10.64 -5.03 8.75
CA PHE A 374 -11.05 -4.50 7.46
C PHE A 374 -11.08 -2.97 7.45
N ARG A 375 -10.71 -2.38 6.31
CA ARG A 375 -10.88 -0.96 6.00
C ARG A 375 -11.48 -0.86 4.60
N GLY A 376 -12.51 -0.05 4.43
CA GLY A 376 -13.25 0.01 3.15
C GLY A 376 -13.80 -1.35 2.72
N GLY A 377 -14.12 -2.25 3.66
CA GLY A 377 -14.61 -3.60 3.37
C GLY A 377 -13.55 -4.59 2.86
N ARG A 378 -12.27 -4.22 2.88
CA ARG A 378 -11.14 -5.04 2.42
C ARG A 378 -10.18 -5.37 3.56
N LEU A 379 -9.59 -6.56 3.51
CA LEU A 379 -8.65 -7.06 4.53
C LEU A 379 -7.41 -6.16 4.59
N GLY A 380 -7.24 -5.48 5.71
CA GLY A 380 -6.07 -4.64 5.98
C GLY A 380 -5.13 -5.21 7.04
N CYS A 381 -5.62 -6.10 7.91
CA CYS A 381 -4.79 -6.77 8.89
C CYS A 381 -5.28 -8.16 9.25
N VAL A 382 -4.35 -9.04 9.59
CA VAL A 382 -4.62 -10.32 10.22
C VAL A 382 -3.85 -10.38 11.54
N ALA A 383 -4.57 -10.45 12.65
CA ALA A 383 -4.01 -10.77 13.95
C ALA A 383 -4.10 -12.28 14.19
N VAL A 384 -2.98 -12.89 14.59
CA VAL A 384 -2.91 -14.34 14.83
C VAL A 384 -2.77 -14.59 16.32
N ASP A 385 -3.70 -15.37 16.88
CA ASP A 385 -3.71 -15.70 18.31
C ASP A 385 -2.47 -16.52 18.71
N ALA A 386 -1.77 -16.06 19.74
CA ALA A 386 -0.52 -16.68 20.16
C ALA A 386 -0.73 -18.09 20.72
N LEU A 387 -1.91 -18.40 21.27
CA LEU A 387 -2.20 -19.66 21.95
C LEU A 387 -2.77 -20.71 20.98
N THR A 388 -3.62 -20.31 20.05
CA THR A 388 -4.43 -21.22 19.23
C THR A 388 -4.24 -21.03 17.73
N GLY A 389 -3.71 -19.89 17.29
CA GLY A 389 -3.57 -19.56 15.89
C GLY A 389 -2.49 -20.38 15.16
N PRO A 390 -2.44 -20.28 13.83
CA PRO A 390 -1.42 -20.92 13.01
C PRO A 390 0.00 -20.50 13.42
N GLN A 391 0.94 -21.41 13.20
CA GLN A 391 2.35 -21.10 13.27
C GLN A 391 2.72 -20.34 11.99
N VAL A 392 2.81 -19.00 12.09
CA VAL A 392 3.22 -18.19 10.95
C VAL A 392 4.73 -18.08 10.91
N ARG A 393 5.31 -18.21 9.71
CA ARG A 393 6.75 -18.10 9.47
C ARG A 393 7.10 -17.01 8.47
N LEU A 394 8.21 -16.32 8.70
CA LEU A 394 8.87 -15.46 7.72
C LEU A 394 10.22 -16.11 7.37
N ASP A 395 10.39 -16.51 6.11
CA ASP A 395 11.59 -17.24 5.63
C ASP A 395 11.96 -18.45 6.53
N ALA A 396 10.96 -19.30 6.80
CA ALA A 396 11.01 -20.47 7.69
C ALA A 396 11.18 -20.20 9.20
N VAL A 397 11.37 -18.94 9.62
CA VAL A 397 11.51 -18.56 11.03
C VAL A 397 10.14 -18.30 11.67
N PRO A 398 9.80 -18.91 12.82
CA PRO A 398 8.49 -18.77 13.45
C PRO A 398 8.28 -17.39 14.09
N LEU A 399 7.09 -16.82 13.88
CA LEU A 399 6.66 -15.54 14.42
C LEU A 399 5.54 -15.63 15.44
N THR A 400 4.65 -16.63 15.35
CA THR A 400 3.55 -16.85 16.32
C THR A 400 4.03 -17.66 17.51
N GLY A 401 3.63 -17.30 18.73
CA GLY A 401 3.87 -18.15 19.89
C GLY A 401 5.33 -18.25 20.33
N CYS A 402 6.16 -17.28 19.97
CA CYS A 402 7.58 -17.19 20.29
C CYS A 402 7.82 -16.24 21.48
N ALA A 403 9.05 -16.21 22.01
CA ALA A 403 9.47 -15.18 22.95
C ALA A 403 9.58 -13.81 22.24
N PRO A 404 8.88 -12.76 22.69
CA PRO A 404 8.87 -11.46 22.00
C PRO A 404 10.26 -10.86 21.77
N SER A 405 11.14 -10.91 22.77
CA SER A 405 12.50 -10.36 22.66
C SER A 405 13.31 -11.02 21.55
N HIS A 406 13.25 -12.35 21.40
CA HIS A 406 13.98 -13.05 20.35
C HIS A 406 13.44 -12.74 18.94
N VAL A 407 12.13 -12.52 18.82
CA VAL A 407 11.54 -12.13 17.54
C VAL A 407 11.93 -10.70 17.17
N GLU A 408 11.87 -9.77 18.13
CA GLU A 408 12.32 -8.39 17.95
C GLU A 408 13.80 -8.34 17.55
N ASP A 409 14.68 -8.92 18.36
CA ASP A 409 16.12 -8.95 18.10
C ASP A 409 16.43 -9.48 16.69
N TRP A 410 15.76 -10.57 16.29
CA TRP A 410 15.94 -11.15 14.97
C TRP A 410 15.44 -10.27 13.83
N LEU A 411 14.31 -9.57 14.02
CA LEU A 411 13.74 -8.68 13.00
C LEU A 411 14.52 -7.36 12.87
N VAL A 412 15.01 -6.77 13.96
CA VAL A 412 15.82 -5.55 13.94
C VAL A 412 17.09 -5.73 13.10
N HIS A 413 17.71 -6.90 13.16
CA HIS A 413 18.87 -7.21 12.31
C HIS A 413 18.53 -7.44 10.83
N ARG A 414 17.24 -7.58 10.53
CA ARG A 414 16.71 -7.84 9.19
C ARG A 414 16.13 -6.60 8.52
N THR A 415 15.84 -5.55 9.28
CA THR A 415 15.35 -4.29 8.71
C THR A 415 16.40 -3.73 7.77
N THR A 416 16.07 -3.68 6.48
CA THR A 416 16.99 -3.19 5.44
C THR A 416 16.89 -1.68 5.25
N VAL A 417 15.90 -1.05 5.89
CA VAL A 417 15.56 0.36 5.72
C VAL A 417 15.71 1.07 7.07
N PRO A 418 16.62 2.06 7.17
CA PRO A 418 16.74 2.89 8.36
C PRO A 418 15.40 3.52 8.75
N GLY A 419 15.04 3.48 10.03
CA GLY A 419 13.79 4.05 10.54
C GLY A 419 12.52 3.24 10.27
N SER A 420 12.63 2.03 9.72
CA SER A 420 11.47 1.13 9.54
C SER A 420 10.95 0.50 10.83
N LEU A 421 11.80 0.38 11.85
CA LEU A 421 11.38 0.02 13.20
C LEU A 421 10.75 1.25 13.87
N MET A 422 9.50 1.11 14.26
CA MET A 422 8.75 2.06 15.05
C MET A 422 8.21 1.36 16.29
N TYR A 423 7.79 2.15 17.28
CA TYR A 423 7.14 1.64 18.46
C TYR A 423 5.73 2.19 18.61
N SER A 424 4.90 1.29 19.08
CA SER A 424 3.58 1.54 19.59
C SER A 424 3.58 2.41 20.86
N PRO A 425 2.56 3.23 21.14
CA PRO A 425 2.22 3.75 22.46
C PRO A 425 2.12 2.66 23.53
N ALA A 426 1.78 1.41 23.15
CA ALA A 426 1.86 0.25 24.04
C ALA A 426 3.26 -0.40 24.08
N ALA A 427 4.26 0.22 23.45
CA ALA A 427 5.65 -0.23 23.32
C ALA A 427 5.84 -1.53 22.53
N ASP A 428 4.85 -1.96 21.76
CA ASP A 428 4.97 -3.03 20.76
C ASP A 428 5.85 -2.59 19.57
N PRO A 429 6.84 -3.40 19.13
CA PRO A 429 7.65 -3.09 17.96
C PRO A 429 6.85 -3.29 16.67
N VAL A 430 6.99 -2.33 15.76
CA VAL A 430 6.35 -2.26 14.45
C VAL A 430 7.41 -2.15 13.37
N PHE A 431 7.45 -3.13 12.48
CA PHE A 431 8.34 -3.22 11.33
C PHE A 431 7.58 -2.76 10.09
N ALA A 432 7.64 -1.45 9.85
CA ALA A 432 6.89 -0.76 8.81
C ALA A 432 7.25 -1.26 7.42
N ASP A 433 8.49 -1.69 7.19
CA ASP A 433 9.06 -2.12 5.92
C ASP A 433 8.58 -3.49 5.42
N ILE A 434 8.03 -4.28 6.34
CA ILE A 434 7.45 -5.58 6.03
C ILE A 434 5.97 -5.69 6.42
N GLY A 435 5.40 -4.67 7.07
CA GLY A 435 4.00 -4.66 7.49
C GLY A 435 3.75 -5.66 8.62
N LEU A 436 4.54 -5.58 9.69
CA LEU A 436 4.44 -6.50 10.82
C LEU A 436 4.49 -5.73 12.14
N ALA A 437 3.53 -5.95 13.03
CA ALA A 437 3.61 -5.53 14.42
C ALA A 437 3.65 -6.75 15.33
N ILE A 438 4.53 -6.76 16.33
CA ILE A 438 4.65 -7.87 17.28
C ILE A 438 4.00 -7.46 18.58
N ARG A 439 2.81 -7.96 18.85
CA ARG A 439 2.13 -7.74 20.14
C ARG A 439 2.42 -8.89 21.10
N PRO A 440 2.63 -8.62 22.39
CA PRO A 440 2.68 -9.65 23.41
C PRO A 440 1.25 -10.10 23.77
N GLN A 441 1.06 -11.40 23.93
CA GLN A 441 -0.16 -12.01 24.48
C GLN A 441 0.22 -12.94 25.64
N ARG A 442 -0.52 -12.84 26.75
CA ARG A 442 -0.18 -13.57 27.98
C ARG A 442 -0.84 -14.94 27.99
N ALA A 443 -0.07 -15.98 28.32
CA ALA A 443 -0.57 -17.33 28.56
C ALA A 443 -0.15 -17.79 29.97
N GLY A 444 -0.95 -17.45 30.98
CA GLY A 444 -0.58 -17.70 32.38
C GLY A 444 0.64 -16.88 32.79
N ASP A 445 1.76 -17.51 33.12
CA ASP A 445 2.98 -16.83 33.57
C ASP A 445 3.98 -16.54 32.44
N ILE A 446 3.67 -16.92 31.21
CA ILE A 446 4.51 -16.66 30.03
C ILE A 446 3.85 -15.66 29.10
N VAL A 447 4.69 -14.96 28.33
CA VAL A 447 4.27 -13.99 27.31
C VAL A 447 4.76 -14.49 25.95
N LEU A 448 3.87 -14.50 24.98
CA LEU A 448 4.08 -15.03 23.65
C LEU A 448 3.79 -13.97 22.58
N THR A 449 4.39 -14.11 21.41
CA THR A 449 4.10 -13.25 20.27
C THR A 449 2.74 -13.56 19.63
N ARG A 450 1.91 -12.52 19.55
CA ARG A 450 0.67 -12.40 18.75
C ARG A 450 0.97 -11.45 17.58
N PRO A 451 1.44 -11.95 16.44
CA PRO A 451 1.80 -11.09 15.32
C PRO A 451 0.55 -10.51 14.66
N LEU A 452 0.64 -9.23 14.29
CA LEU A 452 -0.30 -8.51 13.46
C LEU A 452 0.35 -8.25 12.12
N PHE A 453 -0.17 -8.87 11.07
CA PHE A 453 0.29 -8.71 9.69
C PHE A 453 -0.55 -7.63 9.02
N LEU A 454 0.09 -6.62 8.45
CA LEU A 454 -0.52 -5.36 8.05
C LEU A 454 -0.32 -5.10 6.55
N LEU A 455 -1.36 -4.57 5.92
CA LEU A 455 -1.27 -3.92 4.62
C LEU A 455 -0.52 -2.59 4.75
N ARG A 456 0.19 -2.17 3.70
CA ARG A 456 1.14 -1.05 3.75
C ARG A 456 0.56 0.29 4.23
N ASN A 457 -0.71 0.58 3.94
CA ASN A 457 -1.35 1.86 4.28
C ASN A 457 -2.10 1.83 5.64
N TRP A 458 -1.88 0.80 6.46
CA TRP A 458 -2.45 0.66 7.82
C TRP A 458 -1.49 1.08 8.94
N LEU A 459 -0.32 1.61 8.58
CA LEU A 459 0.77 1.86 9.53
C LEU A 459 0.60 3.12 10.40
N ASP A 460 -0.46 3.91 10.21
CA ASP A 460 -0.97 4.84 11.25
C ASP A 460 -1.77 4.07 12.32
N LEU A 461 -1.06 3.14 12.98
CA LEU A 461 -1.57 2.04 13.81
C LEU A 461 -2.60 2.45 14.88
N TRP A 462 -2.54 3.69 15.38
CA TRP A 462 -3.25 4.10 16.60
C TRP A 462 -4.72 4.43 16.39
N HIS A 463 -5.05 5.00 15.23
CA HIS A 463 -6.42 5.36 14.89
C HIS A 463 -7.13 4.29 14.06
N SER A 464 -6.36 3.34 13.49
CA SER A 464 -6.86 2.39 12.50
C SER A 464 -7.23 1.02 13.06
N LEU A 465 -6.70 0.63 14.23
CA LEU A 465 -7.08 -0.61 14.90
C LEU A 465 -8.32 -0.38 15.79
N PRO A 466 -9.38 -1.22 15.68
CA PRO A 466 -10.53 -1.16 16.57
C PRO A 466 -10.09 -1.20 18.03
N SER A 467 -10.74 -0.41 18.89
CA SER A 467 -10.46 -0.40 20.33
C SER A 467 -10.52 -1.81 20.96
N ASP A 468 -11.34 -2.70 20.39
CA ASP A 468 -11.45 -4.10 20.78
C ASP A 468 -10.17 -4.92 20.57
N GLU A 469 -9.29 -4.52 19.66
CA GLU A 469 -7.98 -5.17 19.50
C GLU A 469 -7.02 -4.75 20.61
N TRP A 470 -7.10 -3.50 21.08
CA TRP A 470 -6.29 -3.04 22.22
C TRP A 470 -6.68 -3.72 23.53
N ASN A 471 -7.95 -4.10 23.67
CA ASN A 471 -8.49 -4.78 24.85
C ASN A 471 -8.44 -6.33 24.73
N TYR A 472 -7.83 -6.87 23.68
CA TYR A 472 -7.66 -8.31 23.52
C TYR A 472 -6.44 -8.78 24.33
N PHE A 473 -6.68 -9.58 25.38
CA PHE A 473 -5.67 -10.06 26.33
C PHE A 473 -5.39 -11.56 26.21
#